data_AF-A0A520DAL9-F1
#
_entry.id   AF-A0A520DAL9-F1
#
_cell.length_a   1.000
_cell.length_b   1.000
_cell.length_c   1.000
_cell.angle_alpha   90.00
_cell.angle_beta   90.00
_cell.angle_gamma   90.00
#
_symmetry.space_group_name_H-M   'P 1'
#
loop_
_entity.id
_entity.type
_entity.pdbx_description
1 polymer ?
#
loop_
_entity_poly.entity_id
_entity_poly.type
_entity_poly.pdbx_seq_one_letter_code
_entity_poly.pdbx_strand_id
1 'polypeptide(L)' 'EIKSKSGIANEDLAQTINYLKCADCKVALVLNFGKPTLEIRRVVF' A
#
# COMPACT_ATOMS: atom_id res chain seq x y z
N GLU A 1 6.58 -1.53 -14.14
CA GLU A 1 5.55 -0.72 -14.81
C GLU A 1 4.89 0.18 -13.75
N ILE A 2 5.15 1.50 -13.76
CA ILE A 2 4.53 2.43 -12.80
C ILE A 2 3.23 2.92 -13.45
N LYS A 3 2.10 2.27 -13.12
CA LYS A 3 0.78 2.80 -13.48
C LYS A 3 0.43 3.88 -12.47
N SER A 4 0.31 5.12 -12.94
CA SER A 4 -0.12 6.23 -12.10
C SER A 4 -1.58 5.99 -11.67
N LYS A 5 -1.77 5.45 -10.46
CA LYS A 5 -3.08 5.35 -9.81
C LYS A 5 -3.35 6.66 -9.06
N SER A 6 -4.57 7.18 -9.18
CA SER A 6 -4.97 8.45 -8.54
C SER A 6 -4.96 8.43 -7.00
N GLY A 7 -4.73 7.27 -6.39
CA GLY A 7 -4.87 7.04 -4.95
C GLY A 7 -4.43 5.65 -4.52
N ILE A 8 -4.30 5.44 -3.21
CA ILE A 8 -4.26 4.10 -2.61
C ILE A 8 -5.69 3.56 -2.59
N ALA A 9 -6.00 2.54 -3.40
CA ALA A 9 -7.31 1.90 -3.41
C ALA A 9 -7.40 0.78 -2.36
N ASN A 10 -8.62 0.35 -2.03
CA ASN A 10 -8.83 -0.77 -1.12
C ASN A 10 -8.20 -2.08 -1.64
N GLU A 11 -8.11 -2.24 -2.95
CA GLU A 11 -7.42 -3.38 -3.58
C GLU A 11 -5.92 -3.39 -3.27
N ASP A 12 -5.27 -2.22 -3.26
CA ASP A 12 -3.85 -2.10 -2.94
C ASP A 12 -3.58 -2.46 -1.46
N LEU A 13 -4.52 -2.14 -0.56
CA LEU A 13 -4.47 -2.54 0.85
C LEU A 13 -4.68 -4.06 1.02
N ALA A 14 -5.65 -4.64 0.31
CA ALA A 14 -5.90 -6.08 0.34
C ALA A 14 -4.70 -6.90 -0.17
N GLN A 15 -4.07 -6.44 -1.26
CA GLN A 15 -2.82 -7.00 -1.77
C GLN A 15 -1.70 -6.88 -0.73
N THR A 16 -1.54 -5.71 -0.11
CA THR A 16 -0.56 -5.48 0.96
C THR A 16 -0.72 -6.46 2.11
N ILE A 17 -1.96 -6.75 2.55
CA ILE A 17 -2.26 -7.74 3.59
C ILE A 17 -1.85 -9.16 3.17
N ASN A 18 -2.06 -9.53 1.90
CA ASN A 18 -1.62 -10.83 1.40
C ASN A 18 -0.10 -10.95 1.38
N TYR A 19 0.61 -9.87 1.00
CA TYR A 19 2.07 -9.84 1.08
C TYR A 19 2.57 -9.90 2.53
N LEU A 20 1.94 -9.18 3.46
CA LEU A 20 2.21 -9.25 4.90
C LEU A 20 2.11 -10.70 5.41
N LYS A 21 1.03 -11.40 5.08
CA LYS A 21 0.81 -12.81 5.41
C LYS A 21 1.89 -13.73 4.84
N CYS A 22 2.24 -13.56 3.55
CA CYS A 22 3.26 -14.37 2.90
C CYS A 22 4.68 -14.09 3.42
N ALA A 23 4.96 -12.85 3.82
CA ALA A 23 6.27 -12.41 4.29
C ALA A 23 6.46 -12.59 5.81
N ASP A 24 5.48 -13.15 6.52
CA ASP A 24 5.44 -13.24 7.99
C ASP A 24 5.66 -11.87 8.69
N CYS A 25 5.21 -10.80 8.04
CA CYS A 25 5.33 -9.43 8.52
C CYS A 25 3.99 -8.94 9.07
N LYS A 26 4.03 -8.13 10.13
CA LYS A 26 2.83 -7.57 10.80
C LYS A 26 2.50 -6.13 10.41
N VAL A 27 3.47 -5.41 9.82
CA VAL A 27 3.33 -4.00 9.50
C VAL A 27 3.86 -3.73 8.10
N ALA A 28 3.08 -2.98 7.31
CA ALA A 28 3.49 -2.50 6.00
C ALA A 28 3.16 -1.01 5.87
N LEU A 29 3.94 -0.34 5.01
CA LEU A 29 3.74 1.06 4.68
C LEU A 29 3.44 1.16 3.19
N VAL A 30 2.28 1.73 2.85
CA VAL A 30 1.86 1.99 1.48
C VAL A 30 2.06 3.48 1.19
N LEU A 31 2.84 3.78 0.16
CA LEU A 31 3.22 5.14 -0.23
C LEU A 31 2.56 5.49 -1.56
N ASN A 32 1.93 6.66 -1.62
CA ASN A 32 1.38 7.22 -2.85
C ASN A 32 2.25 8.38 -3.34
N PHE A 33 2.88 8.20 -4.49
CA PHE A 33 3.65 9.24 -5.17
C PHE A 33 2.86 9.93 -6.30
N GLY A 34 1.60 9.55 -6.53
CA GLY A 34 0.74 10.12 -7.56
C GLY A 34 0.03 11.41 -7.14
N LYS A 35 0.17 11.84 -5.89
CA LYS A 35 -0.38 13.09 -5.36
C LYS A 35 0.72 14.14 -5.17
N PRO A 36 0.39 15.45 -5.23
CA PRO A 36 1.35 16.53 -4.96
C PRO A 36 1.92 16.49 -3.53
N THR A 37 1.25 15.78 -2.62
CA THR A 37 1.74 15.46 -1.29
C THR A 37 1.90 13.95 -1.14
N LEU A 38 2.95 13.53 -0.42
CA LEU A 38 3.18 12.11 -0.13
C LEU A 38 2.07 11.58 0.77
N GLU A 39 1.24 10.69 0.24
CA GLU A 39 0.25 9.98 1.05
C GLU A 39 0.89 8.74 1.62
N ILE A 40 0.81 8.58 2.94
CA ILE A 40 1.35 7.42 3.65
C ILE A 40 0.20 6.71 4.34
N ARG A 41 0.01 5.43 4.06
CA ARG A 41 -0.89 4.56 4.82
C ARG A 41 -0.13 3.44 5.51
N ARG A 42 -0.34 3.34 6.82
CA ARG A 42 0.13 2.22 7.61
C ARG A 42 -0.92 1.12 7.61
N VAL A 43 -0.50 -0.10 7.28
CA VAL A 43 -1.32 -1.30 7.32
C VAL A 43 -0.76 -2.22 8.39
N VAL A 44 -1.64 -2.74 9.24
CA VAL A 44 -1.30 -3.69 10.29
C VAL A 44 -2.19 -4.91 10.12
N PHE A 45 -1.59 -6.10 10.13
CA PHE A 45 -2.25 -7.39 10.04
C PHE A 45 -1.89 -8.26 11.25
#